data_AF-A0A667XFI8-F1
#
_entry.id   AF-A0A667XFI8-F1
#
_cell.length_a   1.000
_cell.length_b   1.000
_cell.length_c   1.000
_cell.angle_alpha   90.00
_cell.angle_beta   90.00
_cell.angle_gamma   90.00
#
_symmetry.space_group_name_H-M   'P 1'
#
loop_
_entity.id
_entity.type
_entity.pdbx_description
1 polymer ?
#
loop_
_entity_poly.entity_id
_entity_poly.type
_entity_poly.pdbx_seq_one_letter_code
_entity_poly.pdbx_strand_id
1 'polypeptide(L)'
;MHQLRKKRKWLRSRSNPFELHRSTRQGCNVSPLIFILALEPLACAIRAHKEIYGITICDYEYKANLFADDILLTLSKPNYSIPQVLNLIDNFGKFSGYRVNYNKSEAIPLNNLTFQSHLGSAPFSWKPKGMKYLGIKIQAPIDKLVEINAPDLLKTIRDDTKRWAVLPLSLWGRSEVIKMNLLPRLTFLMSSIPLKFPPSWFKEINKIFSGFLWNYKKPRISQKKLKNPRPSGGIGLPDIYQYYIAYNARYPLQWAYNRNREVGSCEWLEEQLISKGIALY
;
A
#
# COMPACT_ATOMS: atom_id res chain seq x y z
N MET A 1 32.48 -43.45 26.14
CA MET A 1 31.01 -43.35 26.00
C MET A 1 30.57 -41.95 26.41
N HIS A 2 29.86 -41.28 25.48
CA HIS A 2 28.99 -40.09 25.66
C HIS A 2 29.60 -38.84 26.32
N GLN A 3 30.15 -37.87 25.56
CA GLN A 3 29.43 -36.89 24.74
C GLN A 3 28.23 -36.19 25.43
N LEU A 4 28.24 -34.86 25.32
CA LEU A 4 27.10 -33.92 25.32
C LEU A 4 26.54 -33.42 26.66
N ARG A 5 27.07 -32.27 27.10
CA ARG A 5 26.21 -31.11 27.43
C ARG A 5 26.99 -29.78 27.38
N LYS A 6 27.49 -29.43 26.19
CA LYS A 6 27.71 -28.02 25.81
C LYS A 6 26.32 -27.33 25.76
N LYS A 7 25.80 -26.90 26.90
CA LYS A 7 24.66 -25.97 26.95
C LYS A 7 25.14 -24.62 26.43
N ARG A 8 24.78 -24.33 25.17
CA ARG A 8 24.91 -23.01 24.52
C ARG A 8 24.32 -21.92 25.42
N LYS A 9 25.21 -21.22 26.12
CA LYS A 9 24.93 -19.96 26.81
C LYS A 9 25.06 -18.87 25.75
N TRP A 10 23.96 -18.54 25.05
CA TRP A 10 23.87 -17.29 24.29
C TRP A 10 23.83 -16.14 25.31
N LEU A 11 24.98 -15.80 25.89
CA LEU A 11 25.18 -14.52 26.54
C LEU A 11 25.04 -13.47 25.45
N ARG A 12 23.89 -12.77 25.43
CA ARG A 12 23.75 -11.49 24.73
C ARG A 12 24.78 -10.55 25.37
N SER A 13 25.99 -10.47 24.82
CA SER A 13 26.90 -9.37 25.15
C SER A 13 26.22 -8.10 24.65
N ARG A 14 25.63 -7.34 25.57
CA ARG A 14 25.19 -5.99 25.27
C ARG A 14 26.46 -5.18 25.02
N SER A 15 26.48 -4.41 23.93
CA SER A 15 27.51 -3.40 23.75
C SER A 15 27.51 -2.44 24.94
N ASN A 16 28.65 -1.81 25.21
CA ASN A 16 28.68 -0.73 26.19
C ASN A 16 27.65 0.35 25.79
N PRO A 17 26.98 0.99 26.77
CA PRO A 17 26.13 2.13 26.49
C PRO A 17 26.92 3.21 25.76
N PHE A 18 26.29 3.85 24.77
CA PHE A 18 26.82 5.00 24.06
C PHE A 18 25.72 6.04 23.92
N GLU A 19 26.09 7.31 23.85
CA GLU A 19 25.14 8.39 23.72
C GLU A 19 24.62 8.51 22.29
N LEU A 20 23.30 8.65 22.16
CA LEU A 20 22.63 8.91 20.90
C LEU A 20 22.33 10.41 20.81
N HIS A 21 23.11 11.14 20.04
CA HIS A 21 22.89 12.57 19.81
C HIS A 21 21.86 12.87 18.72
N ARG A 22 21.54 11.88 17.87
CA ARG A 22 20.61 12.00 16.74
C ARG A 22 19.83 10.70 16.59
N SER A 23 18.58 10.80 16.11
CA SER A 23 17.61 9.71 15.94
C SER A 23 16.66 9.50 17.11
N THR A 24 15.54 8.85 16.81
CA THR A 24 14.53 8.40 17.77
C THR A 24 14.61 6.88 17.90
N ARG A 25 14.37 6.36 19.10
CA ARG A 25 14.44 4.92 19.36
C ARG A 25 13.37 4.16 18.55
N GLN A 26 13.79 3.15 17.78
CA GLN A 26 12.86 2.22 17.13
C GLN A 26 12.11 1.39 18.19
N GLY A 27 10.80 1.25 18.01
CA GLY A 27 9.92 0.57 18.97
C GLY A 27 9.44 1.44 20.14
N CYS A 28 9.79 2.73 20.17
CA CYS A 28 9.12 3.69 21.06
C CYS A 28 7.86 4.22 20.39
N ASN A 29 6.75 4.24 21.13
CA ASN A 29 5.43 4.62 20.62
C ASN A 29 5.34 6.09 20.17
N VAL A 30 6.19 6.97 20.73
CA VAL A 30 6.18 8.42 20.44
C VAL A 30 7.06 8.77 19.24
N SER A 31 8.07 7.94 18.93
CA SER A 31 9.02 8.18 17.84
C SER A 31 8.35 8.45 16.48
N PRO A 32 7.32 7.70 16.04
CA PRO A 32 6.66 7.97 14.75
C PRO A 32 6.01 9.36 14.69
N LEU A 33 5.39 9.81 15.79
CA LEU A 33 4.74 11.12 15.84
C LEU A 33 5.78 12.25 15.77
N ILE A 34 6.87 12.14 16.54
CA ILE A 34 7.98 13.11 16.49
C ILE A 34 8.56 13.18 15.07
N PHE A 35 8.71 12.03 14.41
CA PHE A 35 9.21 11.97 13.05
C PHE A 35 8.29 12.70 12.06
N ILE A 36 6.97 12.50 12.16
CA ILE A 36 5.98 13.22 11.34
C ILE A 36 6.06 14.73 11.62
N LEU A 37 6.06 15.13 12.90
CA LEU A 37 6.14 16.55 13.28
C LEU A 37 7.43 17.23 12.79
N ALA A 38 8.55 16.50 12.76
CA ALA A 38 9.81 17.01 12.26
C ALA A 38 9.79 17.22 10.73
N LEU A 39 9.06 16.40 9.97
CA LEU A 39 8.92 16.52 8.52
C LEU A 39 7.83 17.49 8.07
N GLU A 40 6.84 17.78 8.92
CA GLU A 40 5.72 18.64 8.57
C GLU A 40 6.14 20.04 8.06
N PRO A 41 7.17 20.72 8.60
CA PRO A 41 7.64 21.99 8.05
C PRO A 41 8.09 21.88 6.58
N LEU A 42 8.72 20.78 6.17
CA LEU A 42 9.06 20.54 4.77
C LEU A 42 7.80 20.38 3.92
N ALA A 43 6.83 19.60 4.40
CA ALA A 43 5.57 19.38 3.69
C ALA A 43 4.79 20.70 3.50
N CYS A 44 4.73 21.54 4.54
CA CYS A 44 4.15 22.88 4.49
C CYS A 44 4.89 23.79 3.51
N ALA A 45 6.23 23.78 3.54
CA ALA A 45 7.04 24.59 2.63
C ALA A 45 6.80 24.22 1.16
N ILE A 46 6.74 22.91 0.84
CA ILE A 46 6.44 22.43 -0.51
C ILE A 46 5.02 22.83 -0.93
N ARG A 47 4.03 22.65 -0.04
CA ARG A 47 2.62 23.00 -0.31
C ARG A 47 2.45 24.51 -0.59
N ALA A 48 3.08 25.36 0.21
CA ALA A 48 2.97 26.82 0.12
C ALA A 48 3.82 27.47 -0.98
N HIS A 49 4.82 26.76 -1.54
CA HIS A 49 5.73 27.34 -2.52
C HIS A 49 5.01 27.66 -3.84
N LYS A 50 5.10 28.92 -4.30
CA LYS A 50 4.41 29.42 -5.49
C LYS A 50 5.00 28.90 -6.80
N GLU A 51 6.30 28.61 -6.81
CA GLU A 51 7.00 28.11 -8.01
C GLU A 51 7.04 26.58 -8.09
N ILE A 52 6.48 25.88 -7.09
CA ILE A 52 6.27 24.44 -7.16
C ILE A 52 4.83 24.23 -7.59
N TYR A 53 4.67 23.80 -8.83
CA TYR A 53 3.36 23.52 -9.41
C TYR A 53 3.01 22.05 -9.18
N GLY A 54 1.84 21.81 -8.61
CA GLY A 54 1.26 20.49 -8.40
C GLY A 54 0.29 20.08 -9.51
N ILE A 55 -0.44 19.01 -9.28
CA ILE A 55 -1.54 18.59 -10.16
C ILE A 55 -2.83 19.21 -9.62
N THR A 56 -3.50 20.02 -10.43
CA THR A 56 -4.77 20.64 -10.05
C THR A 56 -5.93 19.73 -10.41
N ILE A 57 -6.74 19.37 -9.41
CA ILE A 57 -7.98 18.63 -9.61
C ILE A 57 -9.08 19.32 -8.81
N CYS A 58 -10.20 19.63 -9.48
CA CYS A 58 -11.37 20.26 -8.87
C CYS A 58 -11.06 21.48 -8.01
N ASP A 59 -10.14 22.35 -8.46
CA ASP A 59 -9.77 23.62 -7.79
C ASP A 59 -8.84 23.45 -6.57
N TYR A 60 -8.31 22.25 -6.33
CA TYR A 60 -7.25 21.99 -5.36
C TYR A 60 -5.96 21.50 -6.02
N GLU A 61 -4.82 21.99 -5.55
CA GLU A 61 -3.49 21.67 -6.09
C GLU A 61 -2.78 20.63 -5.22
N TYR A 62 -2.60 19.42 -5.74
CA TYR A 62 -1.90 18.33 -5.08
C TYR A 62 -0.40 18.39 -5.39
N LYS A 63 0.44 18.64 -4.38
CA LYS A 63 1.91 18.74 -4.52
C LYS A 63 2.69 17.61 -3.86
N ALA A 64 2.34 17.25 -2.63
CA ALA A 64 3.11 16.31 -1.82
C ALA A 64 2.21 15.51 -0.87
N ASN A 65 2.48 14.21 -0.77
CA ASN A 65 1.92 13.28 0.20
C ASN A 65 3.08 12.59 0.93
N LEU A 66 3.06 12.58 2.27
CA LEU A 66 4.12 12.00 3.08
C LEU A 66 3.56 10.83 3.90
N PHE A 67 4.22 9.69 3.84
CA PHE A 67 3.92 8.53 4.67
C PHE A 67 5.20 8.03 5.33
N ALA A 68 5.37 8.32 6.62
CA ALA A 68 6.65 8.14 7.29
C ALA A 68 7.79 8.76 6.45
N ASP A 69 8.84 7.98 6.12
CA ASP A 69 9.99 8.42 5.34
C ASP A 69 9.73 8.46 3.81
N ASP A 70 8.61 7.90 3.34
CA ASP A 70 8.25 7.91 1.93
C ASP A 70 7.55 9.24 1.57
N ILE A 71 8.24 10.07 0.77
CA ILE A 71 7.70 11.31 0.21
C ILE A 71 7.26 11.06 -1.24
N LEU A 72 5.97 11.22 -1.52
CA LEU A 72 5.40 11.17 -2.86
C LEU A 72 5.12 12.60 -3.34
N LEU A 73 5.76 12.99 -4.45
CA LEU A 73 5.58 14.30 -5.07
C LEU A 73 4.75 14.17 -6.33
N THR A 74 3.73 15.01 -6.46
CA THR A 74 2.89 15.14 -7.65
C THR A 74 3.12 16.51 -8.25
N LEU A 75 3.93 16.59 -9.31
CA LEU A 75 4.42 17.85 -9.87
C LEU A 75 3.91 18.06 -11.30
N SER A 76 3.54 19.31 -11.60
CA SER A 76 3.35 19.83 -12.96
C SER A 76 4.52 20.74 -13.33
N LYS A 77 4.70 21.01 -14.63
CA LYS A 77 5.79 21.87 -15.15
C LYS A 77 7.17 21.48 -14.56
N PRO A 78 7.60 20.21 -14.73
CA PRO A 78 8.78 19.63 -14.09
C PRO A 78 10.06 20.48 -14.21
N ASN A 79 10.28 21.13 -15.36
CA ASN A 79 11.44 21.99 -15.60
C ASN A 79 11.59 23.15 -14.57
N TYR A 80 10.47 23.65 -14.02
CA TYR A 80 10.45 24.71 -13.01
C TYR A 80 10.30 24.14 -11.60
N SER A 81 9.40 23.18 -11.42
CA SER A 81 9.04 22.66 -10.09
C SER A 81 10.16 21.82 -9.47
N ILE A 82 10.84 20.97 -10.24
CA ILE A 82 11.84 20.04 -9.70
C ILE A 82 13.04 20.76 -9.08
N PRO A 83 13.67 21.75 -9.74
CA PRO A 83 14.77 22.51 -9.13
C PRO A 83 14.38 23.16 -7.80
N GLN A 84 13.17 23.73 -7.71
CA GLN A 84 12.68 24.39 -6.50
C GLN A 84 12.45 23.39 -5.36
N VAL A 85 11.85 22.24 -5.66
CA VAL A 85 11.69 21.15 -4.68
C VAL A 85 13.04 20.66 -4.17
N LEU A 86 14.01 20.42 -5.06
CA LEU A 86 15.35 19.96 -4.67
C LEU A 86 16.08 20.99 -3.80
N ASN A 87 15.94 22.28 -4.10
CA ASN A 87 16.50 23.36 -3.27
C ASN A 87 15.87 23.39 -1.87
N LEU A 88 14.53 23.27 -1.77
CA LEU A 88 13.86 23.18 -0.47
C LEU A 88 14.32 21.95 0.33
N ILE A 89 14.44 20.80 -0.32
CA ILE A 89 14.91 19.56 0.32
C ILE A 89 16.35 19.70 0.80
N ASP A 90 17.24 20.30 -0.01
CA ASP A 90 18.64 20.52 0.37
C ASP A 90 18.76 21.49 1.55
N ASN A 91 18.03 22.60 1.52
CA ASN A 91 17.99 23.55 2.62
C ASN A 91 17.42 22.89 3.89
N PHE A 92 16.33 22.12 3.75
CA PHE A 92 15.78 21.32 4.84
C PHE A 92 16.79 20.33 5.40
N GLY A 93 17.52 19.63 4.55
CA GLY A 93 18.56 18.69 4.94
C GLY A 93 19.70 19.34 5.73
N LYS A 94 20.10 20.57 5.37
CA LYS A 94 21.17 21.33 6.07
C LYS A 94 20.83 21.61 7.53
N PHE A 95 19.59 22.02 7.83
CA PHE A 95 19.20 22.34 9.22
C PHE A 95 18.70 21.13 10.01
N SER A 96 17.99 20.20 9.37
CA SER A 96 17.40 19.05 10.06
C SER A 96 18.35 17.85 10.18
N GLY A 97 19.37 17.78 9.33
CA GLY A 97 20.24 16.62 9.19
C GLY A 97 19.63 15.46 8.41
N TYR A 98 18.42 15.58 7.87
CA TYR A 98 17.82 14.59 6.98
C TYR A 98 18.55 14.54 5.64
N ARG A 99 18.63 13.33 5.06
CA ARG A 99 19.22 13.10 3.74
C ARG A 99 18.29 12.23 2.90
N VAL A 100 18.02 12.66 1.68
CA VAL A 100 17.26 11.87 0.71
C VAL A 100 18.14 10.74 0.17
N ASN A 101 17.55 9.56 0.04
CA ASN A 101 18.19 8.43 -0.62
C ASN A 101 17.88 8.45 -2.12
N TYR A 102 18.64 9.22 -2.88
CA TYR A 102 18.43 9.39 -4.32
C TYR A 102 18.52 8.09 -5.13
N ASN A 103 19.27 7.09 -4.65
CA ASN A 103 19.33 5.78 -5.29
C ASN A 103 17.99 5.02 -5.27
N LYS A 104 17.10 5.38 -4.32
CA LYS A 104 15.74 4.83 -4.20
C LYS A 104 14.67 5.79 -4.73
N SER A 105 15.04 7.02 -5.11
CA SER A 105 14.10 8.00 -5.62
C SER A 105 13.79 7.73 -7.08
N GLU A 106 12.52 7.48 -7.37
CA GLU A 106 12.02 7.14 -8.70
C GLU A 106 11.04 8.19 -9.21
N ALA A 107 11.00 8.40 -10.52
CA ALA A 107 10.07 9.31 -11.17
C ALA A 107 9.31 8.58 -12.29
N ILE A 108 7.98 8.74 -12.31
CA ILE A 108 7.11 8.15 -13.33
C ILE A 108 6.37 9.27 -14.10
N PRO A 109 6.19 9.15 -15.43
CA PRO A 109 5.29 10.02 -16.18
C PRO A 109 3.84 9.67 -15.86
N LEU A 110 3.01 10.68 -15.63
CA LEU A 110 1.56 10.51 -15.47
C LEU A 110 0.78 10.74 -16.78
N ASN A 111 1.43 11.35 -17.79
CA ASN A 111 0.85 11.59 -19.11
C ASN A 111 1.88 11.37 -20.22
N ASN A 112 1.40 11.28 -21.46
CA ASN A 112 2.23 11.04 -22.65
C ASN A 112 3.09 12.25 -23.07
N LEU A 113 2.92 13.40 -22.40
CA LEU A 113 3.67 14.63 -22.67
C LEU A 113 4.88 14.79 -21.75
N THR A 114 5.11 13.85 -20.82
CA THR A 114 6.23 13.92 -19.87
C THR A 114 7.34 12.97 -20.29
N PHE A 115 8.51 13.53 -20.59
CA PHE A 115 9.70 12.79 -21.03
C PHE A 115 10.82 12.87 -19.99
N GLN A 116 11.80 11.97 -20.11
CA GLN A 116 12.98 11.95 -19.24
C GLN A 116 13.76 13.27 -19.27
N SER A 117 13.80 13.95 -20.42
CA SER A 117 14.47 15.25 -20.57
C SER A 117 13.94 16.31 -19.59
N HIS A 118 12.68 16.21 -19.18
CA HIS A 118 12.07 17.12 -18.23
C HIS A 118 12.58 16.97 -16.78
N LEU A 119 13.23 15.85 -16.45
CA LEU A 119 13.94 15.72 -15.17
C LEU A 119 15.18 16.61 -15.12
N GLY A 120 15.75 17.00 -16.27
CA GLY A 120 17.00 17.75 -16.33
C GLY A 120 18.12 17.02 -15.58
N SER A 121 18.75 17.70 -14.62
CA SER A 121 19.81 17.18 -13.76
C SER A 121 19.31 16.50 -12.47
N ALA A 122 18.00 16.29 -12.34
CA ALA A 122 17.44 15.71 -11.12
C ALA A 122 17.95 14.29 -10.86
N PRO A 123 18.33 13.97 -9.62
CA PRO A 123 18.89 12.67 -9.24
C PRO A 123 17.80 11.59 -9.06
N PHE A 124 16.79 11.55 -9.93
CA PHE A 124 15.70 10.58 -9.88
C PHE A 124 15.85 9.52 -10.97
N SER A 125 15.60 8.25 -10.63
CA SER A 125 15.57 7.18 -11.61
C SER A 125 14.28 7.26 -12.43
N TRP A 126 14.39 7.45 -13.75
CA TRP A 126 13.24 7.48 -14.64
C TRP A 126 12.64 6.08 -14.83
N LYS A 127 11.36 5.89 -14.46
CA LYS A 127 10.63 4.62 -14.48
C LYS A 127 9.31 4.73 -15.26
N PRO A 128 9.34 4.80 -16.60
CA PRO A 128 8.13 4.95 -17.42
C PRO A 128 7.16 3.75 -17.33
N LYS A 129 7.65 2.59 -16.86
CA LYS A 129 6.84 1.38 -16.64
C LYS A 129 6.19 1.31 -15.26
N GLY A 130 6.26 2.38 -14.48
CA GLY A 130 5.70 2.45 -13.13
C GLY A 130 6.73 2.22 -12.02
N MET A 131 6.29 2.49 -10.80
CA MET A 131 7.07 2.40 -9.56
C MET A 131 6.27 1.67 -8.48
N LYS A 132 6.92 1.21 -7.41
CA LYS A 132 6.23 0.60 -6.27
C LYS A 132 6.08 1.61 -5.13
N TYR A 133 4.85 1.88 -4.73
CA TYR A 133 4.52 2.77 -3.61
C TYR A 133 3.63 2.05 -2.61
N LEU A 134 4.01 2.04 -1.33
CA LEU A 134 3.28 1.38 -0.23
C LEU A 134 2.84 -0.07 -0.52
N GLY A 135 3.61 -0.81 -1.31
CA GLY A 135 3.30 -2.20 -1.66
C GLY A 135 2.55 -2.39 -2.99
N ILE A 136 2.02 -1.33 -3.59
CA ILE A 136 1.30 -1.35 -4.87
C ILE A 136 2.18 -0.80 -5.99
N LYS A 137 2.19 -1.47 -7.14
CA LYS A 137 2.81 -0.94 -8.37
C LYS A 137 1.87 0.08 -8.99
N ILE A 138 2.33 1.33 -9.10
CA ILE A 138 1.62 2.44 -9.72
C ILE A 138 2.19 2.66 -11.11
N GLN A 139 1.31 2.70 -12.11
CA GLN A 139 1.64 2.98 -13.50
C GLN A 139 0.52 3.82 -14.14
N ALA A 140 0.87 4.72 -15.04
CA ALA A 140 -0.07 5.37 -15.95
C ALA A 140 -0.11 4.61 -17.29
N PRO A 141 -1.28 4.37 -17.90
CA PRO A 141 -2.63 4.75 -17.42
C PRO A 141 -3.15 3.85 -16.28
N ILE A 142 -4.09 4.38 -15.49
CA ILE A 142 -4.56 3.78 -14.22
C ILE A 142 -5.36 2.49 -14.40
N ASP A 143 -6.02 2.30 -15.54
CA ASP A 143 -6.83 1.12 -15.88
C ASP A 143 -6.03 -0.20 -15.76
N LYS A 144 -4.71 -0.13 -15.95
CA LYS A 144 -3.80 -1.28 -15.88
C LYS A 144 -3.42 -1.68 -14.45
N LEU A 145 -3.76 -0.91 -13.43
CA LEU A 145 -3.31 -1.18 -12.05
C LEU A 145 -3.74 -2.56 -11.53
N VAL A 146 -4.96 -3.00 -11.86
CA VAL A 146 -5.45 -4.33 -11.48
C VAL A 146 -4.65 -5.42 -12.18
N GLU A 147 -4.44 -5.30 -13.49
CA GLU A 147 -3.69 -6.26 -14.30
C GLU A 147 -2.23 -6.41 -13.82
N ILE A 148 -1.61 -5.32 -13.38
CA ILE A 148 -0.22 -5.32 -12.95
C ILE A 148 -0.05 -5.95 -11.55
N ASN A 149 -0.98 -5.69 -10.63
CA ASN A 149 -0.81 -6.07 -9.22
C ASN A 149 -1.50 -7.38 -8.84
N ALA A 150 -2.65 -7.68 -9.45
CA ALA A 150 -3.48 -8.82 -9.07
C ALA A 150 -2.83 -10.19 -9.36
N PRO A 151 -2.17 -10.42 -10.51
CA PRO A 151 -1.53 -11.70 -10.82
C PRO A 151 -0.37 -12.05 -9.88
N ASP A 152 0.47 -11.08 -9.52
CA ASP A 152 1.60 -11.28 -8.61
C ASP A 152 1.14 -11.75 -7.23
N LEU A 153 0.05 -11.15 -6.72
CA LEU A 153 -0.56 -11.58 -5.47
C LEU A 153 -1.12 -13.00 -5.58
N LEU A 154 -1.85 -13.32 -6.65
CA LEU A 154 -2.39 -14.67 -6.87
C LEU A 154 -1.31 -15.72 -6.96
N LYS A 155 -0.20 -15.42 -7.66
CA LYS A 155 0.97 -16.31 -7.73
C LYS A 155 1.51 -16.58 -6.34
N THR A 156 1.73 -15.54 -5.55
CA THR A 156 2.26 -15.69 -4.19
C THR A 156 1.31 -16.51 -3.29
N ILE A 157 0.00 -16.24 -3.36
CA ILE A 157 -1.03 -17.00 -2.62
C ILE A 157 -1.03 -18.47 -3.06
N ARG A 158 -0.90 -18.75 -4.35
CA ARG A 158 -0.84 -20.11 -4.90
C ARG A 158 0.39 -20.86 -4.40
N ASP A 159 1.55 -20.21 -4.37
CA ASP A 159 2.79 -20.83 -3.90
C ASP A 159 2.75 -21.06 -2.39
N ASP A 160 2.23 -20.11 -1.62
CA ASP A 160 2.04 -20.23 -0.17
C ASP A 160 1.06 -21.37 0.18
N THR A 161 -0.08 -21.45 -0.50
CA THR A 161 -1.08 -22.51 -0.27
C THR A 161 -0.56 -23.89 -0.65
N LYS A 162 0.27 -24.03 -1.69
CA LYS A 162 0.97 -25.28 -2.01
C LYS A 162 1.96 -25.66 -0.91
N ARG A 163 2.78 -24.73 -0.45
CA ARG A 163 3.74 -24.96 0.63
C ARG A 163 3.05 -25.37 1.93
N TRP A 164 1.96 -24.70 2.30
CA TRP A 164 1.22 -24.98 3.53
C TRP A 164 0.35 -26.24 3.45
N ALA A 165 0.07 -26.76 2.24
CA ALA A 165 -0.72 -27.99 2.10
C ALA A 165 -0.03 -29.23 2.67
N VAL A 166 1.30 -29.21 2.77
CA VAL A 166 2.12 -30.28 3.39
C VAL A 166 1.94 -30.32 4.91
N LEU A 167 1.51 -29.22 5.54
CA LEU A 167 1.27 -29.18 6.98
C LEU A 167 0.06 -30.06 7.34
N PRO A 168 0.10 -30.78 8.47
CA PRO A 168 -0.99 -31.65 8.94
C PRO A 168 -2.16 -30.84 9.52
N LEU A 169 -2.68 -29.89 8.74
CA LEU A 169 -3.79 -29.02 9.12
C LEU A 169 -5.12 -29.69 8.80
N SER A 170 -6.02 -29.69 9.79
CA SER A 170 -7.43 -30.04 9.59
C SER A 170 -8.13 -29.06 8.64
N LEU A 171 -9.32 -29.41 8.15
CA LEU A 171 -10.16 -28.48 7.36
C LEU A 171 -10.36 -27.15 8.09
N TRP A 172 -10.56 -27.20 9.41
CA TRP A 172 -10.67 -26.05 10.28
C TRP A 172 -9.40 -25.21 10.30
N GLY A 173 -8.25 -25.83 10.56
CA GLY A 173 -6.96 -25.13 10.56
C GLY A 173 -6.67 -24.44 9.23
N ARG A 174 -6.96 -25.09 8.11
CA ARG A 174 -6.83 -24.50 6.76
C ARG A 174 -7.75 -23.30 6.55
N SER A 175 -8.98 -23.38 7.05
CA SER A 175 -9.93 -22.26 6.99
C SER A 175 -9.46 -21.04 7.80
N GLU A 176 -8.83 -21.28 8.96
CA GLU A 176 -8.28 -20.19 9.78
C GLU A 176 -7.02 -19.58 9.14
N VAL A 177 -6.16 -20.39 8.49
CA VAL A 177 -5.03 -19.87 7.70
C VAL A 177 -5.52 -18.94 6.58
N ILE A 178 -6.61 -19.29 5.89
CA ILE A 178 -7.21 -18.43 4.87
C ILE A 178 -7.63 -17.08 5.49
N LYS A 179 -8.33 -17.11 6.63
CA LYS A 179 -8.83 -15.90 7.30
C LYS A 179 -7.71 -15.01 7.87
N MET A 180 -6.69 -15.62 8.46
CA MET A 180 -5.66 -14.89 9.20
C MET A 180 -4.52 -14.39 8.30
N ASN A 181 -4.23 -15.08 7.19
CA ASN A 181 -3.10 -14.75 6.34
C ASN A 181 -3.50 -14.29 4.93
N LEU A 182 -4.39 -15.03 4.26
CA LEU A 182 -4.72 -14.75 2.86
C LEU A 182 -5.73 -13.61 2.71
N LEU A 183 -6.75 -13.59 3.56
CA LEU A 183 -7.80 -12.57 3.52
C LEU A 183 -7.22 -11.15 3.68
N PRO A 184 -6.37 -10.83 4.69
CA PRO A 184 -5.82 -9.47 4.85
C PRO A 184 -5.04 -8.98 3.61
N ARG A 185 -4.33 -9.88 2.93
CA ARG A 185 -3.56 -9.55 1.72
C ARG A 185 -4.46 -9.22 0.54
N LEU A 186 -5.53 -10.00 0.36
CA LEU A 186 -6.54 -9.75 -0.67
C LEU A 186 -7.30 -8.46 -0.39
N THR A 187 -7.71 -8.24 0.86
CA THR A 187 -8.44 -7.03 1.24
C THR A 187 -7.58 -5.79 1.09
N PHE A 188 -6.29 -5.85 1.44
CA PHE A 188 -5.35 -4.76 1.22
C PHE A 188 -5.25 -4.35 -0.25
N LEU A 189 -5.18 -5.32 -1.18
CA LEU A 189 -5.15 -5.03 -2.60
C LEU A 189 -6.46 -4.40 -3.09
N MET A 190 -7.59 -4.98 -2.69
CA MET A 190 -8.93 -4.50 -3.07
C MET A 190 -9.24 -3.11 -2.49
N SER A 191 -8.72 -2.78 -1.31
CA SER A 191 -8.92 -1.47 -0.69
C SER A 191 -7.98 -0.39 -1.21
N SER A 192 -6.85 -0.78 -1.79
CA SER A 192 -5.82 0.14 -2.29
C SER A 192 -6.01 0.51 -3.76
N ILE A 193 -6.67 -0.33 -4.55
CA ILE A 193 -6.93 -0.07 -5.97
C ILE A 193 -8.43 0.23 -6.14
N PRO A 194 -8.82 1.50 -6.40
CA PRO A 194 -10.21 1.90 -6.54
C PRO A 194 -10.75 1.59 -7.96
N LEU A 195 -10.50 0.38 -8.47
CA LEU A 195 -10.93 -0.06 -9.79
C LEU A 195 -11.68 -1.38 -9.70
N LYS A 196 -12.52 -1.63 -10.71
CA LYS A 196 -13.30 -2.85 -10.79
C LYS A 196 -12.41 -4.06 -11.03
N PHE A 197 -12.43 -5.01 -10.09
CA PHE A 197 -11.78 -6.30 -10.28
C PHE A 197 -12.62 -7.22 -11.18
N PRO A 198 -12.01 -7.95 -12.13
CA PRO A 198 -12.75 -8.81 -13.04
C PRO A 198 -13.34 -10.03 -12.31
N PRO A 199 -14.55 -10.49 -12.67
CA PRO A 199 -15.18 -11.66 -12.04
C PRO A 199 -14.34 -12.94 -12.08
N SER A 200 -13.48 -13.09 -13.10
CA SER A 200 -12.54 -14.20 -13.24
C SER A 200 -11.54 -14.26 -12.07
N TRP A 201 -11.09 -13.12 -11.57
CA TRP A 201 -10.15 -13.02 -10.45
C TRP A 201 -10.74 -13.62 -9.17
N PHE A 202 -12.00 -13.29 -8.85
CA PHE A 202 -12.70 -13.87 -7.71
C PHE A 202 -12.93 -15.38 -7.88
N LYS A 203 -13.24 -15.85 -9.09
CA LYS A 203 -13.38 -17.29 -9.38
C LYS A 203 -12.06 -18.02 -9.15
N GLU A 204 -10.94 -17.43 -9.56
CA GLU A 204 -9.60 -18.02 -9.39
C GLU A 204 -9.20 -18.12 -7.91
N ILE A 205 -9.47 -17.09 -7.11
CA ILE A 205 -9.24 -17.14 -5.65
C ILE A 205 -10.08 -18.25 -5.01
N ASN A 206 -11.37 -18.32 -5.34
CA ASN A 206 -12.26 -19.36 -4.83
C ASN A 206 -11.75 -20.77 -5.21
N LYS A 207 -11.19 -20.94 -6.40
CA LYS A 207 -10.55 -22.20 -6.83
C LYS A 207 -9.32 -22.52 -5.98
N ILE A 208 -8.45 -21.55 -5.72
CA ILE A 208 -7.26 -21.72 -4.88
C ILE A 208 -7.68 -22.08 -3.44
N PHE A 209 -8.64 -21.37 -2.87
CA PHE A 209 -9.14 -21.63 -1.51
C PHE A 209 -9.76 -23.03 -1.41
N SER A 210 -10.60 -23.42 -2.37
CA SER A 210 -11.19 -24.76 -2.41
C SER A 210 -10.11 -25.85 -2.51
N GLY A 211 -9.14 -25.68 -3.40
CA GLY A 211 -8.00 -26.58 -3.52
C GLY A 211 -7.23 -26.72 -2.21
N PHE A 212 -6.88 -25.59 -1.58
CA PHE A 212 -6.16 -25.60 -0.30
C PHE A 212 -6.97 -26.26 0.83
N LEU A 213 -8.25 -25.91 0.99
CA LEU A 213 -9.12 -26.47 2.04
C LEU A 213 -9.22 -27.99 1.97
N TRP A 214 -9.37 -28.54 0.76
CA TRP A 214 -9.57 -29.97 0.54
C TRP A 214 -8.27 -30.73 0.30
N ASN A 215 -7.11 -30.12 0.53
CA ASN A 215 -5.81 -30.70 0.25
C ASN A 215 -5.66 -31.20 -1.19
N TYR A 216 -6.21 -30.43 -2.13
CA TYR A 216 -6.28 -30.74 -3.55
C TYR A 216 -7.02 -32.05 -3.87
N LYS A 217 -7.85 -32.54 -2.93
CA LYS A 217 -8.82 -33.63 -3.14
C LYS A 217 -10.19 -33.07 -3.53
N LYS A 218 -11.09 -33.97 -3.96
CA LYS A 218 -12.46 -33.61 -4.33
C LYS A 218 -13.21 -32.99 -3.13
N PRO A 219 -13.79 -31.78 -3.27
CA PRO A 219 -14.63 -31.17 -2.25
C PRO A 219 -15.81 -32.04 -1.85
N ARG A 220 -16.06 -32.19 -0.54
CA ARG A 220 -17.20 -32.96 -0.02
C ARG A 220 -18.40 -32.11 0.39
N ILE A 221 -18.17 -30.83 0.69
CA ILE A 221 -19.19 -29.88 1.13
C ILE A 221 -19.22 -28.72 0.13
N SER A 222 -20.43 -28.25 -0.20
CA SER A 222 -20.59 -27.11 -1.10
C SER A 222 -19.99 -25.84 -0.50
N GLN A 223 -19.38 -25.02 -1.35
CA GLN A 223 -18.70 -23.80 -0.90
C GLN A 223 -19.67 -22.80 -0.24
N LYS A 224 -20.92 -22.75 -0.69
CA LYS A 224 -21.98 -21.93 -0.07
C LYS A 224 -22.19 -22.31 1.41
N LYS A 225 -22.22 -23.60 1.73
CA LYS A 225 -22.34 -24.08 3.13
C LYS A 225 -21.10 -23.72 3.96
N LEU A 226 -19.91 -23.82 3.38
CA LEU A 226 -18.66 -23.47 4.08
C LEU A 226 -18.58 -21.98 4.44
N LYS A 227 -19.17 -21.10 3.64
CA LYS A 227 -19.21 -19.65 3.87
C LYS A 227 -20.12 -19.25 5.05
N ASN A 228 -21.12 -20.06 5.38
CA ASN A 228 -22.03 -19.77 6.50
C ASN A 228 -21.26 -19.63 7.82
N PRO A 229 -21.73 -18.78 8.75
CA PRO A 229 -21.09 -18.63 10.04
C PRO A 229 -21.23 -19.93 10.87
N ARG A 230 -20.38 -20.07 11.88
CA ARG A 230 -20.33 -21.27 12.74
C ARG A 230 -21.66 -21.63 13.41
N PRO A 231 -22.44 -20.66 13.96
CA PRO A 231 -23.75 -20.96 14.53
C PRO A 231 -24.74 -21.56 13.53
N SER A 232 -24.57 -21.29 12.23
CA SER A 232 -25.40 -21.82 11.16
C SER A 232 -24.83 -23.11 10.53
N GLY A 233 -23.91 -23.79 11.22
CA GLY A 233 -23.32 -25.06 10.77
C GLY A 233 -22.27 -24.94 9.66
N GLY A 234 -21.81 -23.71 9.34
CA GLY A 234 -20.70 -23.48 8.42
C GLY A 234 -19.35 -23.32 9.13
N ILE A 235 -18.31 -22.99 8.37
CA ILE A 235 -16.96 -22.75 8.91
C ILE A 235 -16.55 -21.27 8.84
N GLY A 236 -17.45 -20.41 8.35
CA GLY A 236 -17.22 -18.98 8.16
C GLY A 236 -16.16 -18.66 7.10
N LEU A 237 -16.06 -19.48 6.05
CA LEU A 237 -15.07 -19.24 4.99
C LEU A 237 -15.31 -17.87 4.34
N PRO A 238 -14.28 -17.01 4.17
CA PRO A 238 -14.47 -15.69 3.57
C PRO A 238 -15.03 -15.74 2.15
N ASP A 239 -16.07 -14.96 1.89
CA ASP A 239 -16.53 -14.67 0.54
C ASP A 239 -15.87 -13.40 0.03
N ILE A 240 -14.78 -13.55 -0.75
CA ILE A 240 -13.95 -12.42 -1.19
C ILE A 240 -14.74 -11.39 -1.99
N TYR A 241 -15.76 -11.81 -2.75
CA TYR A 241 -16.59 -10.86 -3.50
C TYR A 241 -17.49 -10.03 -2.58
N GLN A 242 -18.03 -10.63 -1.51
CA GLN A 242 -18.79 -9.89 -0.50
C GLN A 242 -17.89 -8.93 0.28
N TYR A 243 -16.68 -9.35 0.63
CA TYR A 243 -15.69 -8.44 1.22
C TYR A 243 -15.35 -7.29 0.26
N TYR A 244 -15.13 -7.57 -1.02
CA TYR A 244 -14.91 -6.53 -2.03
C TYR A 244 -16.05 -5.51 -2.06
N ILE A 245 -17.32 -5.97 -2.11
CA ILE A 245 -18.47 -5.07 -2.06
C ILE A 245 -18.46 -4.27 -0.76
N ALA A 246 -18.24 -4.91 0.39
CA ALA A 246 -18.24 -4.22 1.68
C ALA A 246 -17.15 -3.14 1.79
N TYR A 247 -15.93 -3.43 1.31
CA TYR A 247 -14.84 -2.43 1.28
C TYR A 247 -15.16 -1.26 0.35
N ASN A 248 -15.84 -1.51 -0.77
CA ASN A 248 -16.24 -0.43 -1.67
C ASN A 248 -17.51 0.30 -1.20
N ALA A 249 -18.37 -0.34 -0.41
CA ALA A 249 -19.56 0.27 0.17
C ALA A 249 -19.22 1.35 1.20
N ARG A 250 -17.99 1.38 1.73
CA ARG A 250 -17.53 2.44 2.63
C ARG A 250 -17.64 3.83 1.99
N TYR A 251 -17.35 3.95 0.70
CA TYR A 251 -17.35 5.22 -0.03
C TYR A 251 -18.76 5.83 -0.12
N PRO A 252 -19.79 5.14 -0.66
CA PRO A 252 -21.13 5.69 -0.70
C PRO A 252 -21.74 5.90 0.70
N LEU A 253 -21.41 5.06 1.69
CA LEU A 253 -21.84 5.28 3.07
C LEU A 253 -21.22 6.56 3.65
N GLN A 254 -19.92 6.76 3.44
CA GLN A 254 -19.24 7.97 3.87
C GLN A 254 -19.83 9.21 3.21
N TRP A 255 -20.15 9.15 1.92
CA TRP A 255 -20.79 10.27 1.23
C TRP A 255 -22.20 10.58 1.74
N ALA A 256 -22.97 9.55 2.10
CA ALA A 256 -24.33 9.73 2.59
C ALA A 256 -24.39 10.35 4.00
N TYR A 257 -23.41 10.05 4.86
CA TYR A 257 -23.47 10.39 6.28
C TYR A 257 -22.46 11.48 6.73
N ASN A 258 -21.36 11.73 6.00
CA ASN A 258 -20.41 12.80 6.32
C ASN A 258 -20.64 14.04 5.45
N ARG A 259 -21.14 15.12 6.07
CA ARG A 259 -21.41 16.40 5.40
C ARG A 259 -20.24 17.39 5.42
N ASN A 260 -19.31 17.26 6.37
CA ASN A 260 -18.13 18.12 6.45
C ASN A 260 -16.93 17.38 5.90
N ARG A 261 -16.41 17.83 4.76
CA ARG A 261 -15.20 17.27 4.13
C ARG A 261 -14.13 18.34 4.10
N GLU A 262 -12.93 18.00 4.55
CA GLU A 262 -11.78 18.89 4.47
C GLU A 262 -11.36 19.05 3.00
N VAL A 263 -11.17 20.30 2.56
CA VAL A 263 -10.77 20.59 1.18
C VAL A 263 -9.40 19.95 0.89
N GLY A 264 -9.29 19.25 -0.24
CA GLY A 264 -8.07 18.50 -0.60
C GLY A 264 -7.96 17.11 0.03
N SER A 265 -8.92 16.70 0.86
CA SER A 265 -9.03 15.29 1.28
C SER A 265 -9.50 14.40 0.14
N CYS A 266 -9.22 13.09 0.25
CA CYS A 266 -9.70 12.08 -0.71
C CYS A 266 -11.23 12.11 -0.84
N GLU A 267 -11.93 12.28 0.28
CA GLU A 267 -13.39 12.32 0.36
C GLU A 267 -13.98 13.54 -0.34
N TRP A 268 -13.34 14.70 -0.18
CA TRP A 268 -13.72 15.92 -0.88
C TRP A 268 -13.49 15.79 -2.39
N LEU A 269 -12.33 15.24 -2.79
CA LEU A 269 -12.00 15.04 -4.20
C LEU A 269 -13.01 14.15 -4.91
N GLU A 270 -13.35 13.01 -4.30
CA GLU A 270 -14.35 12.08 -4.83
C GLU A 270 -15.70 12.75 -5.03
N GLU A 271 -16.16 13.58 -4.08
CA GLU A 271 -17.40 14.35 -4.21
C GLU A 271 -17.39 15.25 -5.42
N GLN A 272 -16.30 16.00 -5.59
CA GLN A 272 -16.17 16.99 -6.65
C GLN A 272 -16.09 16.33 -8.03
N LEU A 273 -15.48 15.15 -8.13
CA LEU A 273 -15.44 14.39 -9.37
C LEU A 273 -16.85 13.90 -9.75
N ILE A 274 -17.60 13.38 -8.79
CA ILE A 274 -18.97 12.89 -8.99
C ILE A 274 -19.91 14.04 -9.34
N SER A 275 -19.85 15.17 -8.61
CA SER A 275 -20.70 16.33 -8.85
C SER A 275 -20.47 16.97 -10.23
N LYS A 276 -19.23 16.91 -10.73
CA LYS A 276 -18.86 17.36 -12.09
C LYS A 276 -19.16 16.32 -13.17
N GLY A 277 -19.82 15.21 -12.85
CA GLY A 277 -20.21 14.17 -13.81
C GLY A 277 -19.03 13.38 -14.39
N ILE A 278 -17.84 13.49 -13.78
CA ILE A 278 -16.67 12.70 -14.16
C ILE A 278 -16.85 11.31 -13.53
N ALA A 279 -17.39 10.39 -14.32
CA ALA A 279 -17.54 9.00 -13.90
C ALA A 279 -16.16 8.38 -13.63
N LEU A 280 -15.92 7.94 -12.39
CA LEU A 280 -14.75 7.14 -12.02
C LEU A 280 -14.92 5.64 -12.40
N TYR A 281 -15.64 5.34 -13.48
CA TYR A 281 -16.02 3.96 -13.86
C TYR A 281 -15.40 3.51 -15.17
#